data_AF-A0A3C1QW64-F1
#
_entry.id   AF-A0A3C1QW64-F1
#
_cell.length_a   1.000
_cell.length_b   1.000
_cell.length_c   1.000
_cell.angle_alpha   90.00
_cell.angle_beta   90.00
_cell.angle_gamma   90.00
#
_symmetry.space_group_name_H-M   'P 1'
#
loop_
_entity.id
_entity.type
_entity.pdbx_description
1 polymer ?
#
loop_
_entity_poly.entity_id
_entity_poly.type
_entity_poly.pdbx_seq_one_letter_code
_entity_poly.pdbx_strand_id
1 'polypeptide(L)' 'MIRVHEVTKRFGSGRTSVLAVDRLSFTVSPGEVFGLLGPNG' A
#
# COMPACT_ATOMS: atom_id res chain seq x y z
N MET A 1 -0.39 6.03 16.83
CA MET A 1 0.58 6.19 15.75
C MET A 1 0.57 4.92 14.93
N ILE A 2 0.30 5.01 13.64
CA ILE A 2 0.36 3.88 12.70
C ILE A 2 1.57 4.13 11.80
N ARG A 3 2.38 3.08 11.54
CA ARG A 3 3.52 3.15 10.63
C ARG A 3 3.45 1.99 9.65
N VAL A 4 3.50 2.33 8.37
CA VAL A 4 3.64 1.39 7.25
C VAL A 4 5.01 1.63 6.63
N HIS A 5 5.78 0.57 6.43
CA HIS A 5 7.17 0.67 5.97
C HIS A 5 7.44 -0.36 4.89
N GLU A 6 7.74 0.13 3.69
CA GLU A 6 8.11 -0.64 2.49
C GLU A 6 7.20 -1.85 2.21
N VAL A 7 5.91 -1.72 2.50
CA VAL A 7 4.97 -2.82 2.30
C VAL A 7 4.82 -3.07 0.80
N THR A 8 5.02 -4.34 0.42
CA THR A 8 4.90 -4.80 -0.95
C THR A 8 3.92 -5.96 -1.00
N LYS A 9 2.99 -5.94 -1.95
CA LYS A 9 2.03 -7.01 -2.16
C LYS A 9 1.93 -7.36 -3.64
N ARG A 10 2.20 -8.63 -3.94
CA ARG A 10 1.98 -9.24 -5.25
C ARG A 10 0.84 -10.24 -5.15
N PHE A 11 0.00 -10.27 -6.18
CA PHE A 11 -1.02 -11.29 -6.41
C PHE A 11 -0.68 -12.09 -7.66
N GLY A 12 -1.08 -13.37 -7.70
CA GLY A 12 -0.77 -14.27 -8.81
C GLY A 12 0.72 -14.67 -8.89
N SER A 13 1.09 -15.34 -9.99
CA SER A 13 2.45 -15.84 -10.22
C SER A 13 2.78 -15.88 -11.72
N GLY A 14 4.07 -15.94 -12.05
CA GLY A 14 4.54 -15.99 -13.44
C GLY A 14 3.96 -14.86 -14.30
N ARG A 15 3.36 -15.21 -15.44
CA ARG A 15 2.78 -14.26 -16.40
C ARG A 15 1.53 -13.53 -15.90
N THR A 16 0.87 -14.03 -14.85
CA THR A 16 -0.34 -13.40 -14.28
C THR A 16 -0.04 -12.60 -13.02
N SER A 17 1.24 -12.44 -12.67
CA SER A 17 1.60 -11.73 -11.45
C SER A 17 1.31 -10.23 -11.57
N VAL A 18 0.64 -9.68 -10.56
CA VAL A 18 0.34 -8.25 -10.45
C VAL A 18 0.97 -7.70 -9.18
N LEU A 19 1.79 -6.67 -9.32
CA LEU A 19 2.33 -5.92 -8.18
C LEU A 19 1.31 -4.86 -7.76
N ALA A 20 0.45 -5.21 -6.80
CA ALA A 20 -0.65 -4.34 -6.36
C ALA A 20 -0.20 -3.26 -5.39
N VAL A 21 0.85 -3.52 -4.61
CA VAL A 21 1.48 -2.53 -3.73
C VAL A 21 2.98 -2.65 -3.89
N ASP A 22 3.67 -1.55 -4.19
CA ASP A 22 5.13 -1.49 -4.36
C ASP A 22 5.75 -0.56 -3.30
N ARG A 23 6.46 -1.15 -2.33
CA ARG A 23 7.23 -0.45 -1.28
C ARG A 23 6.51 0.74 -0.63
N LEU A 24 5.23 0.59 -0.32
CA LEU A 24 4.43 1.66 0.29
C LEU A 24 4.92 1.98 1.70
N SER A 25 5.20 3.26 1.96
CA SER A 25 5.62 3.76 3.27
C SER A 25 4.85 5.02 3.65
N PHE A 26 4.27 5.05 4.85
CA PHE A 26 3.63 6.24 5.41
C PHE A 26 3.49 6.12 6.94
N THR A 27 3.23 7.24 7.60
CA THR A 27 2.94 7.29 9.04
C THR A 27 1.65 8.08 9.25
N VAL A 28 0.83 7.65 10.19
CA VAL A 28 -0.39 8.36 10.62
C VAL A 28 -0.29 8.66 12.11
N SER A 29 -0.43 9.93 12.45
CA SER A 29 -0.33 10.45 13.82
C SER A 29 -1.62 10.18 14.61
N PRO A 30 -1.57 10.10 15.96
CA PRO A 30 -2.78 10.05 16.77
C PRO A 30 -3.70 11.26 16.47
N GLY A 31 -4.98 11.01 16.22
CA GLY A 31 -5.97 12.05 15.89
C GLY A 31 -5.99 12.49 14.42
N GLU A 32 -5.11 11.95 13.57
CA GLU A 32 -5.07 12.26 12.15
C GLU A 32 -6.06 11.40 11.35
N VAL A 33 -6.79 12.03 10.43
CA VAL A 33 -7.61 11.33 9.42
C VAL A 33 -6.79 11.22 8.14
N PHE A 34 -6.55 10.00 7.69
CA PHE A 34 -5.73 9.69 6.52
C PHE A 34 -6.54 8.92 5.48
N GLY A 35 -6.47 9.34 4.22
CA GLY A 35 -7.17 8.71 3.09
C GLY A 35 -6.23 8.43 1.93
N LEU A 36 -6.41 7.28 1.27
CA LEU A 36 -5.74 6.92 0.03
C LEU A 36 -6.74 7.07 -1.12
N LEU A 37 -6.36 7.79 -2.17
CA LEU A 37 -7.17 8.00 -3.37
C LEU A 37 -6.35 7.65 -4.61
N GLY A 38 -6.98 6.94 -5.55
CA GLY A 38 -6.40 6.55 -6.82
C GLY A 38 -7.46 6.02 -7.77
N PRO A 39 -7.10 5.70 -9.02
CA PRO A 39 -7.98 5.01 -9.94
C PRO A 39 -8.39 3.61 -9.42
N ASN A 40 -9.37 3.00 -10.09
CA ASN A 40 -9.73 1.62 -9.79
C ASN A 40 -8.67 0.67 -10.34
N GLY A 41 -8.06 -0.11 -9.44
CA GLY A 41 -6.92 -0.96 -9.77
C GLY A 41 -5.69 -0.17 -10.21
#